data_AF-A0AAW6WWL0-F1
#
_entry.id   AF-A0AAW6WWL0-F1
#
_cell.length_a   1.000
_cell.length_b   1.000
_cell.length_c   1.000
_cell.angle_alpha   90.00
_cell.angle_beta   90.00
_cell.angle_gamma   90.00
#
_symmetry.space_group_name_H-M   'P 1'
#
loop_
_entity.id
_entity.type
_entity.pdbx_description
1 polymer ?
#
loop_
_entity_poly.entity_id
_entity_poly.type
_entity_poly.pdbx_seq_one_letter_code
_entity_poly.pdbx_strand_id
1 'polypeptide(L)'
;MSFFYYRCDWIHPESEEPVIVYYEVDVDGDVPRLIDVFADGRRHCMSVADYAALGREMRRLTSLVEGSFYDGIAGLVDGLFFEEGQDRISMTQIAADRFEVEWQAHRLPTPDKLH
;
A
#
# COMPACT_ATOMS: atom_id res chain seq x y z
N MET A 1 17.44 -7.99 1.21
CA MET A 1 16.40 -7.64 0.23
C MET A 1 16.35 -6.13 0.18
N SER A 2 16.33 -5.55 -1.01
CA SER A 2 16.19 -4.10 -1.19
C SER A 2 14.74 -3.81 -1.52
N PHE A 3 14.16 -2.82 -0.84
CA PHE A 3 12.79 -2.39 -1.10
C PHE A 3 12.77 -0.96 -1.60
N PHE A 4 11.76 -0.67 -2.40
CA PHE A 4 11.40 0.65 -2.86
C PHE A 4 10.05 1.02 -2.25
N TYR A 5 9.89 2.31 -1.93
CA TYR A 5 8.72 2.78 -1.23
C TYR A 5 8.02 3.82 -2.08
N TYR A 6 6.70 3.68 -2.20
CA TYR A 6 5.89 4.55 -3.02
C TYR A 6 4.71 5.08 -2.23
N ARG A 7 4.29 6.30 -2.56
CA ARG A 7 3.05 6.91 -2.13
C ARG A 7 2.22 7.18 -3.38
N CYS A 8 1.05 6.58 -3.41
CA CYS A 8 0.00 6.92 -4.35
C CYS A 8 -0.93 7.92 -3.66
N ASP A 9 -1.14 9.08 -4.27
CA ASP A 9 -2.20 10.01 -3.88
C ASP A 9 -3.30 9.91 -4.94
N TRP A 10 -4.53 9.64 -4.50
CA TRP A 10 -5.69 9.45 -5.34
C TRP A 10 -6.81 10.39 -4.91
N ILE A 11 -7.22 11.28 -5.82
CA ILE A 11 -8.30 12.24 -5.61
C ILE A 11 -9.49 11.74 -6.42
N HIS A 12 -10.49 11.17 -5.76
CA HIS A 12 -11.72 10.68 -6.37
C HIS A 12 -12.92 11.06 -5.49
N PRO A 13 -14.15 11.11 -6.03
CA PRO A 13 -15.35 11.46 -5.27
C PRO A 13 -15.85 10.34 -4.34
N GLU A 14 -15.32 9.12 -4.48
CA GLU A 14 -15.78 7.93 -3.74
C GLU A 14 -15.18 7.90 -2.33
N SER A 15 -16.00 7.98 -1.27
CA SER A 15 -15.46 8.04 0.10
C SER A 15 -15.01 6.69 0.67
N GLU A 16 -15.36 5.58 0.01
CA GLU A 16 -15.06 4.22 0.48
C GLU A 16 -13.68 3.72 0.02
N GLU A 17 -13.10 4.37 -1.00
CA GLU A 17 -11.78 4.06 -1.54
C GLU A 17 -10.69 4.88 -0.82
N PRO A 18 -9.44 4.36 -0.74
CA PRO A 18 -8.34 5.06 -0.09
C PRO A 18 -7.85 6.23 -0.95
N VAL A 19 -7.70 7.40 -0.31
CA VAL A 19 -7.19 8.60 -0.95
C VAL A 19 -5.66 8.66 -0.97
N ILE A 20 -5.00 7.86 -0.13
CA ILE A 20 -3.54 7.67 -0.16
C ILE A 20 -3.24 6.19 0.07
N VAL A 21 -2.36 5.62 -0.75
CA VAL A 21 -1.84 4.27 -0.53
C VAL A 21 -0.32 4.30 -0.48
N TYR A 22 0.27 3.73 0.57
CA TYR A 22 1.70 3.52 0.67
C TYR A 22 2.06 2.09 0.31
N TYR A 23 3.07 1.91 -0.52
CA TYR A 23 3.55 0.59 -0.95
C TYR A 23 5.00 0.41 -0.52
N GLU A 24 5.30 -0.74 0.10
CA GLU A 24 6.64 -1.32 0.07
C GLU A 24 6.68 -2.33 -1.08
N VAL A 25 7.67 -2.21 -1.95
CA VAL A 25 7.78 -2.99 -3.19
C VAL A 25 9.18 -3.58 -3.28
N ASP A 26 9.30 -4.86 -3.61
CA ASP A 26 10.60 -5.49 -3.84
C ASP A 26 11.11 -5.31 -5.28
N VAL A 27 12.27 -5.90 -5.58
CA VAL A 27 12.92 -5.78 -6.90
C VAL A 27 12.16 -6.46 -8.03
N ASP A 28 11.29 -7.42 -7.73
CA ASP A 28 10.47 -8.16 -8.70
C ASP A 28 9.11 -7.47 -8.89
N GLY A 29 8.80 -6.46 -8.07
CA GLY A 29 7.55 -5.72 -8.08
C GLY A 29 6.48 -6.33 -7.18
N ASP A 30 6.84 -7.27 -6.30
CA ASP A 30 5.93 -7.79 -5.30
C ASP A 30 5.75 -6.77 -4.17
N VAL A 31 4.53 -6.69 -3.64
CA VAL A 31 4.15 -5.74 -2.57
C VAL A 31 3.98 -6.50 -1.25
N PRO A 32 5.03 -6.64 -0.42
CA PRO A 32 4.93 -7.34 0.86
C PRO A 32 4.12 -6.58 1.93
N ARG A 33 4.08 -5.24 1.86
CA ARG A 33 3.35 -4.37 2.80
C ARG A 33 2.69 -3.21 2.08
N LEU A 34 1.49 -2.85 2.53
CA LEU A 34 0.81 -1.64 2.10
C LEU A 34 0.03 -0.97 3.23
N ILE A 35 -0.18 0.34 3.10
CA ILE A 35 -1.00 1.14 4.03
C ILE A 35 -2.03 1.89 3.22
N ASP A 36 -3.30 1.60 3.44
CA ASP A 36 -4.42 2.37 2.91
C ASP A 36 -4.78 3.49 3.87
N VAL A 37 -4.98 4.71 3.36
CA VAL A 37 -5.47 5.87 4.10
C VAL A 37 -6.76 6.36 3.46
N PHE A 38 -7.84 6.38 4.24
CA PHE A 38 -9.16 6.80 3.78
C PHE A 38 -9.40 8.28 4.05
N ALA A 39 -10.36 8.88 3.33
CA ALA A 39 -10.70 10.30 3.46
C ALA A 39 -11.15 10.70 4.88
N ASP A 40 -11.71 9.75 5.64
CA ASP A 40 -12.12 9.93 7.03
C ASP A 40 -10.97 9.82 8.05
N GLY A 41 -9.73 9.59 7.57
CA GLY A 41 -8.52 9.47 8.37
C GLY A 41 -8.27 8.06 8.93
N ARG A 42 -9.17 7.09 8.70
CA ARG A 42 -8.89 5.68 8.97
C ARG A 42 -7.69 5.22 8.16
N ARG A 43 -6.96 4.26 8.71
CA ARG A 43 -5.81 3.64 8.07
C ARG A 43 -5.83 2.15 8.26
N HIS A 44 -5.54 1.40 7.20
CA HIS A 44 -5.40 -0.05 7.25
C HIS A 44 -3.99 -0.45 6.83
N CYS A 45 -3.23 -1.05 7.75
CA CYS A 45 -1.92 -1.63 7.46
C CYS A 45 -2.10 -3.12 7.16
N MET A 46 -1.63 -3.57 6.00
CA MET A 46 -1.69 -4.96 5.59
C MET A 46 -0.30 -5.46 5.24
N SER A 47 0.05 -6.67 5.69
CA SER A 47 1.27 -7.36 5.27
C SER A 47 0.99 -8.79 4.86
N VAL A 48 1.73 -9.28 3.87
CA VAL A 48 1.72 -10.69 3.45
C VAL A 48 1.96 -11.63 4.64
N ALA A 49 2.79 -11.21 5.60
CA ALA A 49 3.07 -11.96 6.81
C ALA A 49 1.82 -12.18 7.69
N ASP A 50 0.89 -11.22 7.73
CA ASP A 50 -0.36 -11.34 8.49
C ASP A 50 -1.26 -12.44 7.89
N TYR A 51 -1.29 -12.57 6.56
CA TYR A 51 -2.03 -13.63 5.87
C TYR A 51 -1.36 -15.00 6.00
N ALA A 52 -0.02 -15.04 5.96
CA ALA A 52 0.73 -16.27 6.18
C ALA A 52 0.48 -16.86 7.59
N ALA A 53 0.30 -16.00 8.59
CA ALA A 53 0.01 -16.40 9.97
C ALA A 53 -1.40 -16.98 10.17
N LEU A 54 -2.39 -16.60 9.35
CA LEU A 54 -3.79 -17.03 9.46
C LEU A 54 -4.07 -18.43 8.87
N GLY A 55 -3.06 -19.11 8.31
CA GLY A 55 -3.08 -20.56 8.07
C GLY A 55 -4.07 -21.10 7.03
N ARG A 56 -4.88 -20.26 6.37
CA ARG A 56 -5.82 -20.68 5.32
C ARG A 56 -5.14 -20.67 3.95
N GLU A 57 -4.74 -21.84 3.46
CA GLU A 57 -4.36 -22.18 2.05
C GLU A 57 -3.41 -21.25 1.24
N MET A 58 -3.01 -20.09 1.75
CA MET A 58 -2.25 -19.05 1.05
C MET A 58 -0.74 -19.18 1.29
N ARG A 59 -0.20 -20.41 1.27
CA ARG A 59 1.22 -20.70 1.56
C ARG A 59 2.24 -20.09 0.56
N ARG A 60 1.82 -19.19 -0.32
CA ARG A 60 2.66 -18.63 -1.40
C ARG A 60 2.35 -17.20 -1.80
N LEU A 61 1.49 -16.45 -1.08
CA LEU A 61 1.41 -15.02 -1.39
C LEU A 61 2.76 -14.38 -1.05
N THR A 62 3.37 -13.74 -2.05
CA THR A 62 4.56 -12.89 -1.91
C THR A 62 4.20 -11.41 -2.07
N SER A 63 3.02 -11.13 -2.66
CA SER A 63 2.54 -9.80 -2.99
C SER A 63 1.08 -9.60 -2.57
N LEU A 64 0.74 -8.39 -2.13
CA LEU A 64 -0.62 -7.92 -1.85
C LEU A 64 -1.35 -7.40 -3.10
N VAL A 65 -0.63 -7.23 -4.22
CA VAL A 65 -1.22 -6.82 -5.50
C VAL A 65 -1.20 -7.98 -6.50
N GLU A 66 -2.12 -7.96 -7.46
CA GLU A 66 -2.12 -8.92 -8.56
C GLU A 66 -1.12 -8.49 -9.63
N GLY A 67 -0.18 -9.39 -9.98
CA GLY A 67 0.89 -9.08 -10.93
C GLY A 67 2.00 -8.22 -10.33
N SER A 68 2.85 -7.65 -11.20
CA SER A 68 3.95 -6.78 -10.77
C SER A 68 3.43 -5.36 -10.52
N PHE A 69 3.78 -4.77 -9.38
CA PHE A 69 3.52 -3.36 -9.11
C PHE A 69 4.06 -2.44 -10.21
N TYR A 70 5.22 -2.77 -10.78
CA TYR A 70 5.85 -1.98 -11.83
C TYR A 70 5.04 -1.95 -13.13
N ASP A 71 4.34 -3.03 -13.47
CA ASP A 71 3.43 -3.07 -14.62
C ASP A 71 2.24 -2.12 -14.41
N GLY A 72 1.72 -2.06 -13.17
CA GLY A 72 0.59 -1.19 -12.80
C GLY A 72 0.93 0.30 -12.82
N ILE A 73 2.19 0.66 -12.56
CA ILE A 73 2.64 2.06 -12.50
C ILE A 73 3.41 2.51 -13.74
N ALA A 74 3.62 1.65 -14.74
CA ALA A 74 4.44 1.96 -15.92
C ALA A 74 3.98 3.22 -16.68
N GLY A 75 2.72 3.63 -16.55
CA GLY A 75 2.17 4.89 -17.09
C GLY A 75 2.14 6.07 -16.10
N LEU A 76 2.41 5.84 -14.82
CA LEU A 76 2.35 6.81 -13.70
C LEU A 76 3.76 7.30 -13.29
N VAL A 77 4.79 6.49 -13.53
CA VAL A 77 6.18 6.82 -13.21
C VAL A 77 6.75 7.74 -14.29
N ASP A 78 6.60 9.04 -14.07
CA ASP A 78 7.44 10.15 -14.59
C ASP A 78 6.83 11.52 -14.23
N GLY A 79 6.06 11.61 -13.14
CA GLY A 79 5.26 12.79 -12.81
C GLY A 79 4.02 12.96 -13.69
N LEU A 80 3.62 11.89 -14.39
CA LEU A 80 2.37 11.82 -15.14
C LEU A 80 1.21 11.53 -14.18
N PHE A 81 0.26 12.46 -14.17
CA PHE A 81 -1.03 12.32 -13.50
C PHE A 81 -2.00 11.73 -14.52
N PHE A 82 -2.76 10.70 -14.14
CA PHE A 82 -3.98 10.41 -14.88
C PHE A 82 -5.05 11.34 -14.34
N GLU A 83 -5.62 12.15 -15.23
CA GLU A 83 -6.73 13.04 -14.93
C GLU A 83 -7.91 12.63 -15.82
N GLU A 84 -8.91 11.98 -15.24
CA GLU A 84 -10.17 11.65 -15.92
C GLU A 84 -11.33 12.31 -15.17
N GLY A 85 -11.79 13.46 -15.68
CA GLY A 85 -12.83 14.24 -15.01
C GLY A 85 -12.35 14.86 -13.71
N GLN A 86 -12.88 14.38 -12.58
CA GLN A 86 -12.44 14.79 -11.23
C GLN A 86 -11.43 13.84 -10.62
N ASP A 87 -11.19 12.69 -11.28
CA ASP A 87 -10.27 11.69 -10.79
C ASP A 87 -8.83 12.08 -11.11
N ARG A 88 -7.96 12.13 -10.09
CA ARG A 88 -6.54 12.40 -10.23
C ARG A 88 -5.70 11.47 -9.37
N ILE A 89 -4.89 10.63 -10.03
CA ILE A 89 -3.96 9.73 -9.36
C ILE A 89 -2.51 10.13 -9.63
N SER A 90 -1.66 10.06 -8.60
CA SER A 90 -0.24 10.38 -8.71
C SER A 90 0.61 9.42 -7.89
N MET A 91 1.75 9.01 -8.44
CA MET A 91 2.67 8.09 -7.79
C MET A 91 4.01 8.78 -7.52
N THR A 92 4.46 8.74 -6.27
CA THR A 92 5.74 9.35 -5.86
C THR A 92 6.57 8.34 -5.10
N GLN A 93 7.83 8.18 -5.49
CA GLN A 93 8.77 7.40 -4.70
C GLN A 93 9.16 8.18 -3.42
N ILE A 94 9.12 7.51 -2.27
CA ILE A 94 9.43 8.09 -0.97
C ILE A 94 10.62 7.37 -0.32
N ALA A 95 11.17 7.99 0.71
CA ALA A 95 12.21 7.37 1.53
C ALA A 95 11.61 6.30 2.48
N ALA A 96 12.40 5.27 2.77
CA ALA A 96 11.98 4.15 3.61
C ALA A 96 11.55 4.57 5.02
N ASP A 97 12.22 5.57 5.60
CA ASP A 97 11.90 6.10 6.93
C ASP A 97 10.50 6.71 6.99
N ARG A 98 10.04 7.37 5.91
CA ARG A 98 8.68 7.91 5.83
C ARG A 98 7.63 6.81 5.85
N PHE A 99 7.86 5.73 5.11
CA PHE A 99 6.99 4.56 5.13
C PHE A 99 6.93 3.95 6.54
N GLU A 100 8.10 3.71 7.15
CA GLU A 100 8.16 3.09 8.49
C GLU A 100 7.49 3.92 9.57
N VAL A 101 7.57 5.26 9.51
CA VAL A 101 6.85 6.13 10.44
C VAL A 101 5.34 5.92 10.36
N GLU A 102 4.76 5.94 9.16
CA GLU A 102 3.32 5.66 8.99
C GLU A 102 2.97 4.23 9.39
N TRP A 103 3.83 3.27 9.03
CA TRP A 103 3.64 1.85 9.36
C TRP A 103 3.57 1.62 10.87
N GLN A 104 4.54 2.13 11.64
CA GLN A 104 4.59 1.93 13.09
C GLN A 104 3.50 2.72 13.83
N ALA A 105 3.14 3.91 13.34
CA ALA A 105 2.09 4.72 13.96
C ALA A 105 0.70 4.08 13.85
N HIS A 106 0.47 3.26 12.83
CA HIS A 106 -0.87 2.79 12.47
C HIS A 106 -1.03 1.27 12.44
N ARG A 107 0.08 0.52 12.46
CA ARG A 107 0.06 -0.89 12.82
C ARG A 107 -0.22 -1.00 14.31
N LEU A 108 -1.50 -1.10 14.65
CA LEU A 108 -1.92 -1.42 16.01
C LEU A 108 -1.13 -2.64 16.49
N PRO A 109 -0.53 -2.63 17.70
CA PRO A 109 -0.30 -3.90 18.37
C PRO A 109 -1.70 -4.48 18.55
N THR A 110 -1.96 -5.64 17.94
CA THR A 110 -3.18 -6.40 18.20
C THR A 110 -3.37 -6.42 19.71
N PRO A 111 -4.45 -5.84 20.28
CA PRO A 111 -4.61 -5.87 21.72
C PRO A 111 -4.78 -7.34 22.09
N ASP A 112 -3.77 -7.86 22.76
CA ASP A 112 -3.79 -9.12 23.48
C ASP A 112 -4.83 -8.98 24.60
N LYS A 113 -6.10 -9.15 24.26
CA LYS A 113 -7.23 -9.19 25.18
C LYS A 113 -8.24 -10.24 24.72
N LEU A 114 -7.84 -11.48 24.87
CA LEU A 114 -8.78 -12.53 25.25
C LEU A 114 -8.81 -12.59 26.78
N HIS A 115 -9.84 -11.96 27.34
CA HIS A 115 -10.32 -12.23 28.70
C HIS A 115 -11.11 -13.54 28.71
#